data_AF-A0A373D9M1-F1
#
_entry.id   AF-A0A373D9M1-F1
#
_cell.length_a   1.000
_cell.length_b   1.000
_cell.length_c   1.000
_cell.angle_alpha   90.00
_cell.angle_beta   90.00
_cell.angle_gamma   90.00
#
_symmetry.space_group_name_H-M   'P 1'
#
loop_
_entity.id
_entity.type
_entity.pdbx_description
1 polymer ?
#
loop_
_entity_poly.entity_id
_entity_poly.type
_entity_poly.pdbx_seq_one_letter_code
_entity_poly.pdbx_strand_id
1 'polypeptide(L)'
;MTLRHIVSWRLVGETREERDARAAEAVDAIAPLRDSVPSVRALSLHRNELFDGDNFDLTLIADFDDAEGLAAYASHPEHLPVIDLMKRITAGRVAVDFTL
;
A
#
# COMPACT_ATOMS: atom_id res chain seq x y z
N MET A 1 10.09 19.24 0.22
CA MET A 1 10.16 18.68 1.58
C MET A 1 9.55 17.31 1.46
N THR A 2 10.28 16.23 1.72
CA THR A 2 9.81 14.87 1.42
C THR A 2 8.51 14.56 2.18
N LEU A 3 7.50 14.09 1.46
CA LEU A 3 6.23 13.62 2.03
C LEU A 3 6.26 12.10 2.15
N ARG A 4 5.96 11.58 3.33
CA ARG A 4 5.78 10.15 3.57
C ARG A 4 4.30 9.80 3.63
N HIS A 5 3.89 8.86 2.79
CA HIS A 5 2.58 8.27 2.71
C HIS A 5 2.64 6.84 3.29
N ILE A 6 1.92 6.60 4.39
CA ILE A 6 1.80 5.27 4.98
C ILE A 6 0.36 4.81 4.87
N VAL A 7 0.14 3.62 4.34
CA VAL A 7 -1.18 2.98 4.28
C VAL A 7 -1.09 1.60 4.88
N SER A 8 -2.02 1.27 5.76
CA SER A 8 -2.17 -0.08 6.27
C SER A 8 -3.53 -0.63 5.87
N TRP A 9 -3.55 -1.90 5.46
CA TRP A 9 -4.75 -2.63 5.06
C TRP A 9 -5.00 -3.82 5.97
N ARG A 10 -6.26 -3.95 6.38
CA ARG A 10 -6.81 -5.19 6.87
C ARG A 10 -7.39 -5.94 5.67
N LEU A 11 -6.96 -7.16 5.44
CA LEU A 11 -7.29 -7.93 4.26
C LEU A 11 -8.49 -8.84 4.52
N VAL A 12 -9.26 -9.12 3.47
CA VAL A 12 -10.35 -10.10 3.54
C VAL A 12 -9.77 -11.50 3.74
N GLY A 13 -10.42 -12.33 4.56
CA GLY A 13 -10.00 -13.69 4.90
C GLY A 13 -10.20 -13.99 6.38
N GLU A 14 -10.69 -15.18 6.67
CA GLU A 14 -10.93 -15.67 8.03
C GLU A 14 -9.63 -16.19 8.66
N THR A 15 -8.77 -16.83 7.87
CA THR A 15 -7.48 -17.37 8.36
C THR A 15 -6.29 -16.49 8.00
N ARG A 16 -5.16 -16.72 8.68
CA ARG A 16 -3.91 -16.03 8.36
C ARG A 16 -3.43 -16.37 6.96
N GLU A 17 -3.54 -17.63 6.57
CA GLU A 17 -3.11 -18.15 5.27
C GLU A 17 -3.88 -17.48 4.12
N GLU A 18 -5.19 -17.27 4.28
CA GLU A 18 -6.00 -16.54 3.30
C GLU A 18 -5.53 -15.08 3.17
N ARG A 19 -5.28 -14.41 4.29
CA ARG A 19 -4.80 -13.02 4.29
C ARG A 19 -3.36 -12.91 3.78
N ASP A 20 -2.52 -13.91 4.01
CA ASP A 20 -1.16 -13.98 3.47
C ASP A 20 -1.18 -14.14 1.94
N ALA A 21 -2.11 -14.94 1.39
CA ALA A 21 -2.32 -15.04 -0.05
C ALA A 21 -2.76 -13.70 -0.66
N ARG A 22 -3.66 -12.96 0.01
CA ARG A 22 -4.06 -11.60 -0.41
C ARG A 22 -2.93 -10.59 -0.28
N ALA A 23 -2.11 -10.71 0.75
CA ALA A 23 -0.95 -9.85 0.92
C ALA A 23 0.06 -10.05 -0.20
N ALA A 24 0.32 -11.30 -0.60
CA ALA A 24 1.15 -11.61 -1.76
C ALA A 24 0.58 -11.02 -3.06
N GLU A 25 -0.73 -11.19 -3.31
CA GLU A 25 -1.43 -10.59 -4.45
C GLU A 25 -1.27 -9.05 -4.48
N ALA A 26 -1.39 -8.40 -3.32
CA ALA A 26 -1.18 -6.95 -3.19
C ALA A 26 0.28 -6.55 -3.45
N VAL A 27 1.24 -7.28 -2.89
CA VAL A 27 2.67 -6.99 -3.06
C VAL A 27 3.07 -7.10 -4.54
N ASP A 28 2.66 -8.17 -5.23
CA ASP A 28 2.96 -8.37 -6.64
C ASP A 28 2.39 -7.25 -7.52
N ALA A 29 1.24 -6.69 -7.14
CA ALA A 29 0.62 -5.58 -7.87
C ALA A 29 1.23 -4.21 -7.53
N ILE A 30 1.62 -3.96 -6.28
CA ILE A 30 2.08 -2.64 -5.82
C ILE A 30 3.58 -2.45 -6.00
N ALA A 31 4.41 -3.48 -5.76
CA ALA A 31 5.86 -3.35 -5.79
C ALA A 31 6.43 -2.79 -7.12
N PRO A 32 5.92 -3.19 -8.31
CA PRO A 32 6.40 -2.66 -9.59
C PRO A 32 6.21 -1.14 -9.76
N LEU A 33 5.23 -0.54 -9.06
CA LEU A 33 4.96 0.90 -9.13
C LEU A 33 6.13 1.75 -8.66
N ARG A 34 7.04 1.17 -7.87
CA ARG A 34 8.30 1.81 -7.49
C ARG A 34 9.10 2.26 -8.70
N ASP A 35 9.14 1.43 -9.73
CA ASP A 35 9.99 1.65 -10.90
C ASP A 35 9.19 2.28 -12.05
N SER A 36 7.87 2.08 -12.09
CA SER A 36 7.03 2.52 -13.20
C SER A 36 6.32 3.86 -12.97
N VAL A 37 6.19 4.34 -11.74
CA VAL A 37 5.56 5.63 -11.43
C VAL A 37 6.62 6.68 -11.09
N PRO A 38 6.88 7.67 -11.96
CA PRO A 38 8.04 8.57 -11.82
C PRO A 38 8.07 9.45 -10.57
N SER A 39 6.93 9.69 -9.93
CA SER A 39 6.85 10.51 -8.71
C SER A 39 7.23 9.74 -7.43
N VAL A 40 7.31 8.41 -7.47
CA VAL A 40 7.71 7.58 -6.33
C VAL A 40 9.21 7.74 -6.07
N ARG A 41 9.60 8.02 -4.83
CA ARG A 41 11.01 8.14 -4.39
C ARG A 41 11.47 6.92 -3.61
N ALA A 42 10.58 6.39 -2.77
CA ALA A 42 10.73 5.11 -2.13
C ALA A 42 9.37 4.44 -2.01
N LEU A 43 9.35 3.11 -2.08
CA LEU A 43 8.15 2.32 -1.83
C LEU A 43 8.58 0.98 -1.25
N SER A 44 7.94 0.57 -0.16
CA SER A 44 8.13 -0.74 0.45
C SER A 44 6.81 -1.24 1.02
N LEU A 45 6.64 -2.55 1.04
CA LEU A 45 5.49 -3.23 1.62
C LEU A 45 5.96 -4.20 2.69
N HIS A 46 5.23 -4.27 3.79
CA HIS A 46 5.57 -5.08 4.95
C HIS A 46 4.34 -5.82 5.45
N ARG A 47 4.40 -7.15 5.44
CA ARG A 47 3.41 -8.01 6.09
C ARG A 47 3.60 -7.90 7.60
N ASN A 48 2.51 -7.70 8.33
CA ASN A 48 2.55 -7.72 9.79
C ASN A 48 2.93 -9.12 10.32
N GLU A 49 3.85 -9.17 11.27
CA GLU A 49 4.40 -10.42 11.80
C GLU A 49 3.81 -10.80 13.17
N LEU A 50 3.30 -9.83 13.94
CA LEU A 50 2.91 -9.98 15.34
C LEU A 50 1.50 -9.45 15.59
N PHE A 51 0.81 -10.02 16.59
CA PHE A 51 -0.54 -9.61 17.00
C PHE A 51 -1.57 -9.68 15.84
N ASP A 52 -1.55 -10.77 15.06
CA ASP A 52 -2.55 -11.02 14.02
C ASP A 52 -3.97 -10.97 14.60
N GLY A 53 -4.86 -10.24 13.94
CA GLY A 53 -6.21 -10.01 14.43
C GLY A 53 -6.38 -8.65 15.09
N ASP A 54 -5.37 -8.15 15.81
CA ASP A 54 -5.41 -6.80 16.40
C ASP A 54 -4.82 -5.78 15.43
N ASN A 55 -3.65 -6.10 14.86
CA ASN A 55 -2.96 -5.25 13.89
C ASN A 55 -3.55 -5.37 12.48
N PHE A 56 -3.22 -4.41 11.63
CA PHE A 56 -3.48 -4.47 10.19
C PHE A 56 -2.53 -5.46 9.52
N ASP A 57 -2.98 -6.10 8.44
CA ASP A 57 -2.27 -7.23 7.87
C ASP A 57 -1.08 -6.82 7.00
N LEU A 58 -1.21 -5.77 6.19
CA LEU A 58 -0.19 -5.31 5.25
C LEU A 58 -0.01 -3.79 5.37
N THR A 59 1.21 -3.29 5.30
CA THR A 59 1.51 -1.85 5.29
C THR A 59 2.38 -1.47 4.10
N LEU A 60 2.01 -0.40 3.41
CA LEU A 60 2.84 0.33 2.45
C LEU A 60 3.45 1.55 3.13
N ILE A 61 4.73 1.78 2.85
CA ILE A 61 5.44 3.02 3.16
C ILE A 61 6.01 3.54 1.83
N ALA A 62 5.56 4.73 1.41
CA ALA A 62 6.03 5.38 0.20
C ALA A 62 6.43 6.84 0.46
N ASP A 63 7.49 7.27 -0.20
CA ASP A 63 8.01 8.64 -0.12
C ASP A 63 7.83 9.36 -1.47
N PHE A 64 7.47 10.64 -1.40
CA PHE A 64 7.28 11.55 -2.52
C PHE A 64 7.99 12.88 -2.25
N ASP A 65 8.24 13.68 -3.30
CA ASP A 65 8.88 15.00 -3.13
C ASP A 65 7.97 15.98 -2.36
N ASP A 66 6.65 15.82 -2.49
CA ASP A 66 5.59 16.65 -1.91
C ASP A 66 4.18 16.01 -2.14
N ALA A 67 3.12 16.76 -1.83
CA ALA A 67 1.73 16.34 -2.03
C ALA A 67 1.31 16.25 -3.51
N GLU A 68 1.94 17.01 -4.41
CA GLU A 68 1.69 16.93 -5.85
C GLU A 68 2.26 15.62 -6.41
N GLY A 69 3.43 15.20 -5.93
CA GLY A 69 4.02 13.89 -6.22
C GLY A 69 3.12 12.72 -5.80
N LEU A 70 2.51 12.81 -4.61
CA LEU A 70 1.52 11.82 -4.14
C LEU A 70 0.25 11.84 -5.00
N ALA A 71 -0.26 13.02 -5.38
CA ALA A 71 -1.43 13.13 -6.25
C ALA A 71 -1.17 12.55 -7.66
N ALA A 72 0.02 12.78 -8.20
CA ALA A 72 0.47 12.20 -9.47
C ALA A 72 0.51 10.67 -9.39
N TYR A 73 1.01 10.10 -8.29
CA TYR A 73 0.98 8.65 -8.05
C TYR A 73 -0.44 8.11 -7.94
N ALA A 74 -1.29 8.76 -7.13
CA ALA A 74 -2.66 8.33 -6.88
C ALA A 74 -3.50 8.22 -8.16
N SER A 75 -3.26 9.12 -9.13
CA SER A 75 -3.94 9.19 -10.42
C SER A 75 -3.21 8.48 -11.58
N HIS A 76 -2.03 7.91 -11.33
CA HIS A 76 -1.21 7.30 -12.38
C HIS A 76 -1.92 6.10 -13.04
N PRO A 77 -1.91 5.96 -14.37
CA PRO A 77 -2.61 4.86 -15.07
C PRO A 77 -2.23 3.47 -14.57
N GLU A 78 -0.98 3.26 -14.16
CA GLU A 78 -0.53 1.97 -13.60
C GLU A 78 -0.99 1.72 -12.16
N HIS A 79 -1.29 2.78 -11.40
CA HIS A 79 -1.82 2.65 -10.04
C HIS A 79 -3.34 2.39 -10.03
N LEU A 80 -4.09 2.82 -11.05
CA LEU A 80 -5.55 2.63 -11.09
C LEU A 80 -5.99 1.14 -11.03
N PRO A 81 -5.39 0.20 -11.79
CA PRO A 81 -5.70 -1.23 -11.66
C PRO A 81 -5.42 -1.77 -10.25
N VAL A 82 -4.36 -1.27 -9.60
CA VAL A 82 -3.98 -1.65 -8.24
C VAL A 82 -5.03 -1.18 -7.24
N ILE A 83 -5.56 0.04 -7.38
CA ILE A 83 -6.68 0.52 -6.57
C ILE A 83 -7.88 -0.42 -6.66
N ASP A 84 -8.25 -0.86 -7.87
CA ASP A 84 -9.41 -1.72 -8.07
C ASP A 84 -9.20 -3.12 -7.51
N LEU A 85 -7.97 -3.65 -7.59
CA LEU A 85 -7.58 -4.86 -6.87
C LEU A 85 -7.73 -4.67 -5.35
N MET A 86 -7.11 -3.63 -4.79
CA MET A 86 -7.11 -3.38 -3.35
C MET A 86 -8.53 -3.24 -2.79
N LYS A 87 -9.45 -2.60 -3.52
CA LYS A 87 -10.88 -2.53 -3.13
C LYS A 87 -11.54 -3.89 -2.93
N ARG A 88 -11.13 -4.92 -3.69
CA ARG A 88 -11.70 -6.27 -3.58
C ARG A 88 -11.13 -7.08 -2.43
N ILE A 89 -9.85 -6.88 -2.12
CA ILE A 89 -9.12 -7.69 -1.13
C ILE A 89 -8.97 -7.03 0.23
N THR A 90 -9.46 -5.80 0.39
CA THR A 90 -9.37 -5.02 1.64
C THR A 90 -10.69 -5.02 2.40
N ALA A 91 -10.64 -5.37 3.68
CA ALA A 91 -11.73 -5.21 4.64
C ALA A 91 -11.66 -3.88 5.41
N GLY A 92 -10.47 -3.31 5.59
CA GLY A 92 -10.28 -2.02 6.25
C GLY A 92 -9.01 -1.32 5.79
N ARG A 93 -9.01 0.01 5.75
CA ARG A 93 -7.88 0.83 5.31
C ARG A 93 -7.69 2.03 6.23
N VAL A 94 -6.46 2.27 6.65
CA VAL A 94 -6.04 3.52 7.31
C VAL A 94 -4.83 4.10 6.59
N ALA A 95 -4.69 5.42 6.61
CA ALA A 95 -3.55 6.10 6.01
C ALA A 95 -3.13 7.30 6.85
N VAL A 96 -1.84 7.60 6.85
CA VAL A 96 -1.23 8.76 7.50
C VAL A 96 -0.20 9.37 6.56
N ASP A 97 -0.26 10.69 6.41
CA ASP A 97 0.61 11.48 5.56
C ASP A 97 1.33 12.55 6.39
N PHE A 98 2.65 12.64 6.28
CA PHE A 98 3.43 13.65 7.01
C PHE A 98 4.74 14.00 6.31
N THR A 99 5.23 15.20 6.55
CA THR A 99 6.52 15.69 6.03
C THR A 99 7.68 15.19 6.89
N LEU A 100 8.78 14.79 6.24
CA LEU A 100 10.05 14.39 6.86
C LEU A 100 11.00 15.58 7.10
#